data_AF-A0A6G3PS80-F1
#
_entry.id   AF-A0A6G3PS80-F1
#
_cell.length_a   1.000
_cell.length_b   1.000
_cell.length_c   1.000
_cell.angle_alpha   90.00
_cell.angle_beta   90.00
_cell.angle_gamma   90.00
#
_symmetry.space_group_name_H-M   'P 1'
#
loop_
_entity.id
_entity.type
_entity.pdbx_description
1 polymer ?
#
loop_
_entity_poly.entity_id
_entity_poly.type
_entity_poly.pdbx_seq_one_letter_code
_entity_poly.pdbx_strand_id
1 'polypeptide(L)'
;MSTVSLGAETESVSFTDLSRNPRGVAARAAALGRLRVTHRDAPDMVLTTAARAEGAEENLTTASRLFLALMKQDDGARALLLALPEVFPWARHLNAEEVRAFTVELLEALSDAAELGAGEAVHRAIVSWRATARINADPEQLRESLRPLDGDDLGQVEVRG
;
A
#
# COMPACT_ATOMS: atom_id res chain seq x y z
N MET A 1 24.74 -3.73 -6.01
CA MET A 1 23.88 -3.64 -4.82
C MET A 1 22.63 -4.45 -5.11
N SER A 2 22.50 -5.58 -4.40
CA SER A 2 21.52 -6.62 -4.70
C SER A 2 20.11 -6.13 -4.38
N THR A 3 19.24 -6.23 -5.37
CA THR A 3 17.80 -6.16 -5.21
C THR A 3 17.37 -7.26 -4.26
N VAL A 4 16.84 -6.89 -3.09
CA VAL A 4 16.13 -7.83 -2.23
C VAL A 4 14.87 -8.21 -2.98
N SER A 5 14.88 -9.40 -3.59
CA SER A 5 13.67 -10.08 -4.03
C SER A 5 12.80 -10.31 -2.80
N LEU A 6 11.82 -9.43 -2.57
CA LEU A 6 10.75 -9.62 -1.57
C LEU A 6 9.66 -10.57 -2.08
N GLY A 7 9.98 -11.42 -3.06
CA GLY A 7 9.28 -12.66 -3.31
C GLY A 7 10.08 -13.81 -2.73
N ALA A 8 10.09 -13.98 -1.40
CA ALA A 8 10.35 -15.30 -0.87
C ALA A 8 9.32 -16.22 -1.52
N GLU A 9 9.75 -17.22 -2.29
CA GLU A 9 8.87 -18.26 -2.83
C GLU A 9 8.00 -18.73 -1.67
N THR A 10 6.75 -18.27 -1.66
CA THR A 10 5.88 -18.51 -0.53
C THR A 10 5.45 -19.95 -0.69
N GLU A 11 6.03 -20.80 0.16
CA GLU A 11 5.71 -22.21 0.23
C GLU A 11 4.19 -22.38 0.19
N SER A 12 3.73 -23.26 -0.69
CA SER A 12 2.33 -23.38 -1.01
C SER A 12 1.81 -24.79 -0.84
N VAL A 13 0.52 -24.89 -0.53
CA VAL A 13 -0.25 -26.13 -0.43
C VAL A 13 -1.58 -25.92 -1.12
N SER A 14 -2.17 -26.98 -1.66
CA SER A 14 -3.54 -26.86 -2.20
C SER A 14 -4.57 -26.82 -1.07
N PHE A 15 -5.74 -26.23 -1.34
CA PHE A 15 -6.88 -26.31 -0.42
C PHE A 15 -7.30 -27.77 -0.16
N THR A 16 -7.12 -28.66 -1.14
CA THR A 16 -7.35 -30.10 -0.96
C THR A 16 -6.40 -30.71 0.07
N ASP A 17 -5.12 -30.31 0.08
CA ASP A 17 -4.14 -30.79 1.07
C ASP A 17 -4.46 -30.25 2.47
N LEU A 18 -4.89 -28.99 2.57
CA LEU A 18 -5.40 -28.41 3.82
C LEU A 18 -6.59 -29.20 4.38
N SER A 19 -7.55 -29.58 3.53
CA SER A 19 -8.71 -30.38 3.92
C SER A 19 -8.32 -31.79 4.36
N ARG A 20 -7.36 -32.42 3.67
CA ARG A 20 -6.89 -33.79 3.98
C ARG A 20 -6.03 -33.87 5.25
N ASN A 21 -5.19 -32.88 5.52
CA ASN A 21 -4.28 -32.87 6.67
C ASN A 21 -4.23 -31.49 7.36
N PRO A 22 -5.33 -31.05 8.00
CA PRO A 22 -5.43 -29.70 8.55
C PRO A 22 -4.41 -29.45 9.66
N ARG A 23 -4.13 -30.45 10.51
CA ARG A 23 -3.14 -30.33 11.60
C ARG A 23 -1.72 -30.19 11.08
N GLY A 24 -1.33 -31.00 10.11
CA GLY A 24 0.02 -30.92 9.51
C GLY A 24 0.24 -29.60 8.79
N VAL A 25 -0.76 -29.13 8.04
CA VAL A 25 -0.71 -27.85 7.35
C VAL A 25 -0.67 -26.67 8.32
N ALA A 26 -1.44 -26.71 9.42
CA ALA A 26 -1.38 -25.69 10.47
C ALA A 26 -0.02 -25.65 11.18
N ALA A 27 0.55 -26.82 11.54
CA ALA A 27 1.87 -26.90 12.15
C ALA A 27 2.98 -26.36 11.21
N ARG A 28 2.87 -26.66 9.91
CA ARG A 28 3.77 -26.14 8.88
C ARG A 28 3.63 -24.62 8.73
N ALA A 29 2.41 -24.09 8.70
CA ALA A 29 2.17 -22.64 8.66
C ALA A 29 2.73 -21.93 9.90
N ALA A 30 2.62 -22.53 11.09
CA ALA A 30 3.21 -21.99 12.32
C ALA A 30 4.74 -21.98 12.26
N ALA A 31 5.37 -23.04 11.76
CA ALA A 31 6.83 -23.13 11.63
C ALA A 31 7.40 -22.15 10.60
N LEU A 32 6.72 -21.98 9.47
CA LEU A 32 7.14 -21.07 8.39
C LEU A 32 6.71 -19.63 8.62
N GLY A 33 5.78 -19.40 9.55
CA GLY A 33 5.15 -18.11 9.81
C GLY A 33 4.13 -17.66 8.76
N ARG A 34 4.14 -18.21 7.54
CA ARG A 34 3.09 -18.02 6.54
C ARG A 34 3.13 -19.16 5.53
N LEU A 35 1.96 -19.60 5.07
CA LEU A 35 1.84 -20.63 4.05
C LEU A 35 0.74 -20.22 3.06
N ARG A 36 1.04 -20.23 1.76
CA ARG A 36 0.04 -19.93 0.73
C ARG A 36 -0.85 -21.15 0.52
N VAL A 37 -2.16 -20.95 0.52
CA VAL A 37 -3.15 -21.98 0.23
C VAL A 37 -3.76 -21.66 -1.13
N THR A 38 -3.49 -22.51 -2.12
CA THR A 38 -4.01 -22.33 -3.48
C THR A 38 -5.40 -22.94 -3.62
N HIS A 39 -6.30 -22.22 -4.30
CA HIS A 39 -7.65 -22.69 -4.59
C HIS A 39 -7.93 -22.57 -6.08
N ARG A 40 -8.47 -23.63 -6.70
CA ARG A 40 -8.69 -23.66 -8.15
C ARG A 40 -9.69 -22.58 -8.61
N ASP A 41 -10.74 -22.39 -7.81
CA ASP A 41 -11.92 -21.61 -8.21
C ASP A 41 -12.09 -20.34 -7.34
N ALA A 42 -11.06 -19.95 -6.59
CA ALA A 42 -11.09 -18.80 -5.70
C ALA A 42 -9.69 -18.18 -5.55
N PRO A 43 -9.57 -16.94 -5.09
CA PRO A 43 -8.27 -16.33 -4.81
C PRO A 43 -7.46 -17.16 -3.81
N ASP A 44 -6.14 -17.17 -4.00
CA ASP A 44 -5.21 -17.78 -3.06
C ASP A 44 -5.34 -17.13 -1.67
N MET A 45 -5.25 -17.95 -0.64
CA MET A 45 -5.28 -17.51 0.76
C MET A 45 -3.90 -17.64 1.40
N VAL A 46 -3.70 -16.99 2.55
CA VAL A 46 -2.51 -17.19 3.38
C VAL A 46 -2.94 -17.72 4.73
N LEU A 47 -2.37 -18.85 5.14
CA LEU A 47 -2.50 -19.40 6.48
C LEU A 47 -1.33 -18.89 7.34
N THR A 48 -1.66 -18.27 8.46
CA THR A 48 -0.72 -17.79 9.48
C THR A 48 -1.34 -17.99 10.86
N THR A 49 -0.54 -17.92 11.92
CA THR A 49 -1.04 -17.91 13.29
C THR A 49 -1.68 -16.55 13.60
N ALA A 50 -2.78 -16.53 14.37
CA ALA A 50 -3.45 -15.30 14.78
C ALA A 50 -2.49 -14.29 15.44
N ALA A 51 -1.70 -14.75 16.43
CA ALA A 51 -0.71 -13.91 17.12
C ALA A 51 0.31 -13.24 16.17
N ARG A 52 0.58 -13.84 15.01
CA ARG A 52 1.49 -13.27 14.01
C ARG A 52 0.77 -12.28 13.10
N ALA A 53 -0.48 -12.54 12.75
CA ALA A 53 -1.30 -11.56 12.02
C ALA A 53 -1.48 -10.29 12.87
N GLU A 54 -1.90 -10.45 14.13
CA GLU A 54 -2.05 -9.38 15.12
C GLU A 54 -0.72 -8.64 15.35
N GLY A 55 0.38 -9.37 15.57
CA GLY A 55 1.69 -8.75 15.75
C GLY A 55 2.19 -7.98 14.52
N ALA A 56 1.78 -8.35 13.30
CA ALA A 56 2.14 -7.59 12.10
C ALA A 56 1.39 -6.25 12.04
N GLU A 57 0.12 -6.23 12.43
CA GLU A 57 -0.71 -5.02 12.52
C GLU A 57 -0.22 -4.08 13.63
N GLU A 58 0.12 -4.60 14.81
CA GLU A 58 0.68 -3.82 15.93
C GLU A 58 2.04 -3.19 15.57
N ASN A 59 2.91 -3.95 14.89
CA ASN A 59 4.21 -3.44 14.44
C ASN A 59 4.05 -2.32 13.40
N LEU A 60 3.11 -2.48 12.46
CA LEU A 60 2.78 -1.44 11.49
C LEU A 60 2.27 -0.18 12.21
N THR A 61 1.35 -0.35 13.17
CA THR A 61 0.82 0.75 13.99
C THR A 61 1.93 1.54 14.67
N THR A 62 2.85 0.81 15.32
CA THR A 62 3.98 1.40 16.04
C THR A 62 4.91 2.18 15.10
N ALA A 63 5.22 1.61 13.94
CA ALA A 63 6.04 2.27 12.93
C ALA A 63 5.37 3.54 12.38
N SER A 64 4.09 3.47 12.02
CA SER A 64 3.31 4.61 11.52
C SER A 64 3.29 5.77 12.53
N ARG A 65 3.03 5.46 13.81
CA ARG A 65 3.04 6.46 14.89
C ARG A 65 4.42 7.10 15.09
N LEU A 66 5.51 6.32 14.98
CA LEU A 66 6.87 6.85 15.05
C LEU A 66 7.15 7.81 13.89
N PHE A 67 6.75 7.46 12.66
CA PHE A 67 6.92 8.34 11.50
C PHE A 67 6.09 9.62 11.59
N LEU A 68 4.84 9.52 12.03
CA LEU A 68 3.99 10.69 12.28
C LEU A 68 4.58 11.60 13.37
N ALA A 69 5.20 11.03 14.40
CA ALA A 69 5.90 11.81 15.41
C ALA A 69 7.16 12.51 14.84
N LEU A 70 7.91 11.84 13.97
CA LEU A 70 9.07 12.43 13.28
C LEU A 70 8.66 13.57 12.35
N MET A 71 7.50 13.48 11.67
CA MET A 71 6.98 14.56 10.83
C MET A 71 6.65 15.84 11.59
N LYS A 72 6.38 15.76 12.90
CA LYS A 72 6.15 16.94 13.73
C LYS A 72 7.44 17.71 14.06
N GLN A 73 8.60 17.16 13.71
CA GLN A 73 9.90 17.80 13.86
C GLN A 73 10.38 18.27 12.49
N ASP A 74 10.81 19.53 12.37
CA ASP A 74 11.21 20.12 11.07
C ASP A 74 12.33 19.33 10.38
N ASP A 75 13.35 18.91 11.14
CA ASP A 75 14.46 18.10 10.63
C ASP A 75 14.01 16.69 10.23
N GLY A 76 13.09 16.09 11.00
CA GLY A 76 12.52 14.78 10.72
C GLY A 76 11.66 14.77 9.45
N ALA A 77 10.80 15.77 9.29
CA ALA A 77 10.01 15.99 8.08
C ALA A 77 10.92 16.17 6.86
N ARG A 78 11.98 16.98 6.98
CA ARG A 78 12.94 17.18 5.90
C ARG A 78 13.65 15.89 5.50
N ALA A 79 14.10 15.10 6.47
CA ALA A 79 14.77 13.82 6.21
C ALA A 79 13.84 12.82 5.50
N LEU A 80 12.57 12.74 5.91
CA LEU A 80 11.56 11.89 5.26
C LEU A 80 11.32 12.28 3.80
N LEU A 81 11.14 13.58 3.53
CA LEU A 81 10.95 14.08 2.16
C LEU A 81 12.15 13.76 1.26
N LEU A 82 13.37 13.81 1.79
CA LEU A 82 14.59 13.47 1.05
C LEU A 82 14.74 11.96 0.80
N ALA A 83 14.25 11.11 1.70
CA ALA A 83 14.31 9.66 1.56
C ALA A 83 13.22 9.08 0.64
N LEU A 84 12.13 9.82 0.42
CA LEU A 84 10.97 9.36 -0.34
C LEU A 84 11.30 8.86 -1.76
N PRO A 85 12.12 9.57 -2.56
CA PRO A 85 12.52 9.08 -3.89
C PRO A 85 13.35 7.79 -3.86
N GLU A 86 14.04 7.48 -2.77
CA GLU A 86 14.78 6.21 -2.63
C GLU A 86 13.82 5.03 -2.47
N VAL A 87 12.70 5.23 -1.78
CA VAL A 87 11.66 4.21 -1.59
C VAL A 87 10.71 4.14 -2.79
N PHE A 88 10.34 5.31 -3.31
CA PHE A 88 9.41 5.47 -4.42
C PHE A 88 10.09 6.27 -5.54
N PRO A 89 10.85 5.62 -6.43
CA PRO A 89 11.61 6.34 -7.46
C PRO A 89 10.77 7.25 -8.35
N TRP A 90 9.47 6.96 -8.53
CA TRP A 90 8.56 7.80 -9.31
C TRP A 90 8.26 9.15 -8.62
N ALA A 91 8.45 9.29 -7.31
CA ALA A 91 8.23 10.52 -6.56
C ALA A 91 9.17 11.66 -6.99
N ARG A 92 10.27 11.36 -7.71
CA ARG A 92 11.16 12.38 -8.30
C ARG A 92 10.46 13.32 -9.31
N HIS A 93 9.31 12.89 -9.84
CA HIS A 93 8.50 13.65 -10.80
C HIS A 93 7.40 14.47 -10.11
N LEU A 94 7.29 14.39 -8.79
CA LEU A 94 6.41 15.26 -8.01
C LEU A 94 7.13 16.56 -7.65
N ASN A 95 6.39 17.66 -7.63
CA ASN A 95 6.87 18.92 -7.10
C ASN A 95 6.89 18.89 -5.55
N ALA A 96 7.50 19.90 -4.93
CA ALA A 96 7.70 19.89 -3.47
C ALA A 96 6.39 19.87 -2.67
N GLU A 97 5.30 20.44 -3.18
CA GLU A 97 3.98 20.41 -2.54
C GLU A 97 3.33 19.05 -2.65
N GLU A 98 3.38 18.44 -3.84
CA GLU A 98 2.89 17.09 -4.10
C GLU A 98 3.61 16.03 -3.27
N VAL A 99 4.95 16.12 -3.13
CA VAL A 99 5.70 15.21 -2.26
C VAL A 99 5.23 15.33 -0.81
N ARG A 100 5.00 16.55 -0.32
CA ARG A 100 4.48 16.77 1.05
C ARG A 100 3.08 16.17 1.20
N ALA A 101 2.19 16.42 0.25
CA ALA A 101 0.82 15.89 0.28
C ALA A 101 0.81 14.36 0.25
N PHE A 102 1.60 13.73 -0.64
CA PHE A 102 1.78 12.28 -0.67
C PHE A 102 2.29 11.73 0.67
N THR A 103 3.28 12.39 1.28
CA THR A 103 3.87 11.95 2.56
C THR A 103 2.83 11.91 3.67
N VAL A 104 2.03 12.98 3.77
CA VAL A 104 0.95 13.10 4.78
C VAL A 104 -0.10 12.03 4.54
N GLU A 105 -0.64 11.94 3.32
CA GLU A 105 -1.68 10.96 2.98
C GLU A 105 -1.21 9.51 3.22
N LEU A 106 0.02 9.19 2.83
CA LEU A 106 0.60 7.86 3.05
C LEU A 106 0.67 7.51 4.54
N LEU A 107 1.11 8.44 5.38
CA LEU A 107 1.28 8.18 6.81
C LEU A 107 -0.04 8.15 7.57
N GLU A 108 -1.01 8.98 7.17
CA GLU A 108 -2.39 8.89 7.66
C GLU A 108 -3.00 7.53 7.29
N ALA A 109 -2.89 7.13 6.02
CA ALA A 109 -3.38 5.83 5.57
C ALA A 109 -2.70 4.64 6.27
N LEU A 110 -1.39 4.75 6.55
CA LEU A 110 -0.64 3.73 7.30
C LEU A 110 -1.05 3.67 8.77
N SER A 111 -1.49 4.78 9.36
CA SER A 111 -2.05 4.82 10.71
C SER A 111 -3.45 4.21 10.73
N ASP A 112 -4.32 4.60 9.80
CA ASP A 112 -5.69 4.08 9.68
C ASP A 112 -5.72 2.58 9.35
N ALA A 113 -4.81 2.11 8.49
CA ALA A 113 -4.67 0.69 8.20
C ALA A 113 -4.36 -0.14 9.44
N ALA A 114 -3.62 0.45 10.37
CA ALA A 114 -3.17 -0.19 11.60
C ALA A 114 -4.26 -0.20 12.69
N GLU A 115 -5.02 0.90 12.82
CA GLU A 115 -6.11 1.01 13.80
C GLU A 115 -7.41 0.34 13.34
N LEU A 116 -7.72 0.41 12.04
CA LEU A 116 -9.03 0.07 11.48
C LEU A 116 -8.99 -1.10 10.49
N GLY A 117 -7.81 -1.69 10.24
CA GLY A 117 -7.63 -2.71 9.20
C GLY A 117 -7.83 -2.18 7.77
N ALA A 118 -7.80 -0.85 7.58
CA ALA A 118 -8.06 -0.18 6.31
C ALA A 118 -6.87 -0.17 5.33
N GLY A 119 -6.20 -1.32 5.14
CA GLY A 119 -4.99 -1.44 4.30
C GLY A 119 -5.17 -1.00 2.83
N GLU A 120 -6.40 -1.05 2.32
CA GLU A 120 -6.75 -0.54 0.99
C GLU A 120 -6.46 0.96 0.82
N ALA A 121 -6.55 1.75 1.89
CA ALA A 121 -6.26 3.19 1.83
C ALA A 121 -4.79 3.46 1.47
N VAL A 122 -3.86 2.67 2.04
CA VAL A 122 -2.42 2.77 1.75
C VAL A 122 -2.15 2.45 0.29
N HIS A 123 -2.76 1.37 -0.21
CA HIS A 123 -2.60 0.98 -1.61
C HIS A 123 -3.13 2.06 -2.56
N ARG A 124 -4.33 2.61 -2.28
CA ARG A 124 -4.92 3.69 -3.07
C ARG A 124 -4.04 4.93 -3.11
N ALA A 125 -3.50 5.38 -1.98
CA ALA A 125 -2.60 6.54 -1.93
C ALA A 125 -1.39 6.34 -2.86
N ILE A 126 -0.72 5.19 -2.75
CA ILE A 126 0.45 4.87 -3.59
C ILE A 126 0.09 4.83 -5.08
N VAL A 127 -1.04 4.21 -5.45
CA VAL A 127 -1.47 4.11 -6.85
C VAL A 127 -1.84 5.49 -7.42
N SER A 128 -2.58 6.29 -6.65
CA SER A 128 -3.01 7.62 -7.03
C SER A 128 -1.81 8.53 -7.30
N TRP A 129 -0.90 8.65 -6.34
CA TRP A 129 0.28 9.52 -6.46
C TRP A 129 1.26 9.06 -7.55
N ARG A 130 1.35 7.75 -7.80
CA ARG A 130 2.10 7.23 -8.94
C ARG A 130 1.49 7.65 -10.28
N ALA A 131 0.17 7.76 -10.37
CA ALA A 131 -0.50 8.27 -11.56
C ALA A 131 -0.19 9.76 -11.76
N THR A 132 -0.28 10.58 -10.71
CA THR A 132 0.14 12.00 -10.74
C THR A 132 1.59 12.15 -11.21
N ALA A 133 2.51 11.38 -10.63
CA ALA A 133 3.92 11.40 -11.04
C ALA A 133 4.12 10.98 -12.50
N ARG A 134 3.28 10.06 -13.03
CA ARG A 134 3.33 9.68 -14.45
C ARG A 134 2.90 10.82 -15.36
N ILE A 135 1.85 11.55 -15.00
CA ILE A 135 1.39 12.73 -15.72
C ILE A 135 2.48 13.81 -15.71
N ASN A 136 3.09 14.08 -14.55
CA ASN A 136 4.17 15.08 -14.44
C ASN A 136 5.44 14.69 -15.22
N ALA A 137 5.70 13.39 -15.38
CA ALA A 137 6.84 12.88 -16.14
C ALA A 137 6.67 13.00 -17.66
N ASP A 138 5.45 13.21 -18.16
CA ASP A 138 5.14 13.37 -19.58
C ASP A 138 4.57 14.78 -19.83
N PRO A 139 5.38 15.73 -20.34
CA PRO A 139 4.98 17.11 -20.57
C PRO A 139 3.76 17.28 -21.48
N GLU A 140 3.52 16.34 -22.40
CA GLU A 140 2.34 16.36 -23.28
C GLU A 140 1.09 15.88 -22.54
N GLN A 141 1.21 14.82 -21.74
CA GLN A 141 0.11 14.33 -20.89
C GLN A 141 -0.28 15.34 -19.78
N LEU A 142 0.71 16.08 -19.26
CA LEU A 142 0.48 17.19 -18.34
C LEU A 142 -0.30 18.33 -19.02
N ARG A 143 0.07 18.70 -20.25
CA ARG A 143 -0.66 19.70 -21.04
C ARG A 143 -2.10 19.29 -21.30
N GLU A 144 -2.35 18.03 -21.61
CA GLU A 144 -3.69 17.49 -21.85
C GLU A 144 -4.54 17.46 -20.57
N SER A 145 -3.95 17.07 -19.43
CA SER A 145 -4.64 17.04 -18.13
C SER A 145 -4.96 18.43 -17.56
N LEU A 146 -4.13 19.44 -17.90
CA LEU A 146 -4.35 20.84 -17.53
C LEU A 146 -5.25 21.59 -18.50
N ARG A 147 -5.62 20.99 -19.64
CA ARG A 147 -6.58 21.59 -20.55
C ARG A 147 -7.93 21.67 -19.82
N PRO A 148 -8.61 22.83 -19.84
CA PRO A 148 -9.99 22.89 -19.37
C PRO A 148 -10.78 21.77 -20.04
N LEU A 149 -11.57 21.03 -19.26
CA LEU A 149 -12.61 20.19 -19.86
C LEU A 149 -13.47 21.16 -20.67
N ASP A 150 -13.41 21.03 -22.00
CA ASP A 150 -14.35 21.73 -22.88
C ASP A 150 -15.73 21.37 -22.32
N GLY A 151 -16.55 22.40 -22.04
CA GLY A 151 -17.74 22.32 -21.19
C GLY A 151 -18.83 21.38 -21.71
N ASP A 152 -18.55 20.09 -21.71
CA ASP A 152 -19.51 19.02 -21.83
C ASP A 152 -20.30 19.06 -20.53
N ASP A 153 -21.41 19.76 -20.60
CA ASP A 153 -22.56 19.56 -19.73
C ASP A 153 -22.70 18.06 -19.46
N LEU A 154 -22.34 17.61 -18.26
CA LEU A 154 -22.38 16.19 -17.86
C LEU A 154 -23.82 15.69 -17.66
N GLY A 155 -24.80 16.42 -18.21
CA GLY A 155 -26.22 16.20 -18.07
C GLY A 155 -26.74 16.73 -16.74
N GLN A 156 -28.02 17.06 -16.71
CA GLN A 156 -28.68 17.46 -15.48
C GLN A 156 -28.67 16.32 -14.45
N VAL A 157 -28.13 16.61 -13.27
CA VAL A 157 -28.20 15.69 -12.13
C VAL A 157 -29.64 15.67 -11.62
N GLU A 158 -30.40 14.62 -11.93
CA GLU A 158 -31.69 14.39 -11.29
C GLU A 158 -31.49 14.09 -9.81
N VAL A 159 -31.72 15.10 -8.97
CA VAL A 159 -31.82 14.93 -7.53
C VAL A 159 -33.21 14.36 -7.23
N ARG A 160 -33.30 13.05 -6.97
CA ARG A 160 -34.53 12.44 -6.46
C ARG A 160 -34.74 12.89 -5.02
N GLY A 161 -35.81 13.66 -4.80
CA GLY A 161 -36.36 13.98 -3.48
C GLY A 161 -37.12 12.82 -2.84
#